data_AF-A0A9P6TIJ6-F1
#
_entry.id   AF-A0A9P6TIJ6-F1
#
_cell.length_a   1.000
_cell.length_b   1.000
_cell.length_c   1.000
_cell.angle_alpha   90.00
_cell.angle_beta   90.00
_cell.angle_gamma   90.00
#
_symmetry.space_group_name_H-M   'P 1'
#
loop_
_entity.id
_entity.type
_entity.pdbx_description
1 polymer ?
#
loop_
_entity_poly.entity_id
_entity_poly.type
_entity_poly.pdbx_seq_one_letter_code
_entity_poly.pdbx_strand_id
1 'polypeptide(L)'
;MDQDEALSILNDFNEILQSEVHVDLERLRLLARHGIPSHIRGEAWKYLLGIQEADRSKELTSSKARSEEYEQIDKHDPEISKRIRGEVSRYLRRTPELQGNNYPEQLESMSDEYYTNSTIKERVASFMTLFRYVHPELCNYFEDEEVDLNEWATSWLQHLLAKEMKFENLVRLWDTYFAIPDLLDFHPFVCLAILRIARENLEDLEQSEIRTMLLRLPNMDMRGVIAEAYNIRHETMERQMFEDEHL
;
A
#
# COMPACT_ATOMS: atom_id res chain seq x y z
N MET A 1 22.91 1.92 -1.60
CA MET A 1 22.93 0.45 -1.65
C MET A 1 24.14 0.08 -2.47
N ASP A 2 25.04 -0.71 -1.90
CA ASP A 2 26.24 -1.14 -2.60
C ASP A 2 25.84 -2.09 -3.75
N GLN A 3 26.54 -2.06 -4.89
CA GLN A 3 26.16 -2.89 -6.05
C GLN A 3 26.16 -4.39 -5.70
N ASP A 4 27.05 -4.81 -4.81
CA ASP A 4 27.15 -6.19 -4.34
C ASP A 4 25.97 -6.59 -3.45
N GLU A 5 25.45 -5.67 -2.64
CA GLU A 5 24.27 -5.91 -1.78
C GLU A 5 23.01 -6.12 -2.64
N ALA A 6 22.83 -5.28 -3.67
CA ALA A 6 21.71 -5.40 -4.59
C ALA A 6 21.74 -6.72 -5.38
N LEU A 7 22.93 -7.15 -5.80
CA LEU A 7 23.14 -8.40 -6.50
C LEU A 7 22.87 -9.61 -5.58
N SER A 8 23.31 -9.54 -4.32
CA SER A 8 23.03 -10.57 -3.32
C SER A 8 21.53 -10.75 -3.10
N ILE A 9 20.80 -9.65 -2.87
CA ILE A 9 19.34 -9.68 -2.66
C ILE A 9 18.63 -10.30 -3.87
N LEU A 10 19.06 -9.95 -5.08
CA LEU A 10 18.47 -10.52 -6.29
C LEU A 10 18.72 -12.04 -6.38
N ASN A 11 19.91 -12.50 -6.02
CA ASN A 11 20.22 -13.93 -5.98
C ASN A 11 19.35 -14.67 -4.97
N ASP A 12 19.13 -14.08 -3.79
CA ASP A 12 18.24 -14.65 -2.76
C ASP A 12 16.80 -14.80 -3.27
N PHE A 13 16.26 -13.79 -3.98
CA PHE A 13 14.94 -13.90 -4.60
C PHE A 13 14.90 -14.99 -5.69
N ASN A 14 15.91 -15.04 -6.55
CA ASN A 14 15.97 -16.04 -7.62
C ASN A 14 16.05 -17.46 -7.07
N GLU A 15 16.81 -17.69 -6.00
CA GLU A 15 16.89 -18.99 -5.32
C GLU A 15 15.50 -19.47 -4.87
N ILE A 16 14.69 -18.57 -4.32
CA ILE A 16 13.33 -18.88 -3.84
C ILE A 16 12.36 -19.10 -5.00
N LEU A 17 12.35 -18.17 -5.97
CA LEU A 17 11.39 -18.17 -7.08
C LEU A 17 11.71 -19.20 -8.16
N GLN A 18 12.95 -19.69 -8.24
CA GLN A 18 13.33 -20.73 -9.21
C GLN A 18 13.28 -22.14 -8.60
N SER A 19 12.87 -22.29 -7.34
CA SER A 19 12.64 -23.59 -6.73
C SER A 19 11.63 -24.41 -7.56
N GLU A 20 11.99 -25.65 -7.90
CA GLU A 20 11.18 -26.50 -8.78
C GLU A 20 9.93 -27.06 -8.10
N VAL A 21 10.00 -27.32 -6.79
CA VAL A 21 8.97 -28.07 -6.05
C VAL A 21 8.14 -27.15 -5.16
N HIS A 22 8.80 -26.28 -4.40
CA HIS A 22 8.15 -25.51 -3.35
C HIS A 22 8.80 -24.14 -3.14
N VAL A 23 7.98 -23.08 -3.12
CA VAL A 23 8.43 -21.71 -2.86
C VAL A 23 8.36 -21.43 -1.36
N ASP A 24 9.49 -21.07 -0.75
CA ASP A 24 9.55 -20.65 0.65
C ASP A 24 8.90 -19.28 0.84
N LEU A 25 7.62 -19.28 1.22
CA LEU A 25 6.85 -18.06 1.44
C LEU A 25 7.32 -17.25 2.65
N GLU A 26 7.92 -17.89 3.64
CA GLU A 26 8.41 -17.18 4.84
C GLU A 26 9.65 -16.36 4.46
N ARG A 27 10.63 -16.99 3.81
CA ARG A 27 11.82 -16.30 3.30
C ARG A 27 11.44 -15.23 2.27
N LEU A 28 10.48 -15.51 1.39
CA LEU A 28 9.99 -14.53 0.42
C LEU A 28 9.40 -13.29 1.09
N ARG A 29 8.56 -13.47 2.12
CA ARG A 29 7.99 -12.36 2.91
C ARG A 29 9.07 -11.56 3.62
N LEU A 30 10.07 -12.22 4.20
CA LEU A 30 11.18 -11.55 4.87
C LEU A 30 11.97 -10.64 3.91
N LEU A 31 12.33 -11.14 2.72
CA LEU A 31 13.03 -10.35 1.72
C LEU A 31 12.16 -9.21 1.17
N ALA A 32 10.88 -9.48 0.88
CA ALA A 32 9.96 -8.51 0.28
C ALA A 32 9.76 -7.23 1.13
N ARG A 33 9.87 -7.32 2.47
CA ARG A 33 9.81 -6.16 3.37
C ARG A 33 10.86 -5.09 3.05
N HIS A 34 12.00 -5.51 2.49
CA HIS A 34 13.10 -4.62 2.11
C HIS A 34 12.96 -4.06 0.69
N GLY A 35 11.98 -4.54 -0.07
CA GLY A 35 11.67 -4.11 -1.43
C GLY A 35 12.02 -5.19 -2.44
N ILE A 36 11.20 -5.30 -3.49
CA ILE A 36 11.36 -6.31 -4.51
C ILE A 36 11.92 -5.65 -5.78
N PRO A 37 12.98 -6.20 -6.41
CA PRO A 37 13.45 -5.73 -7.71
C PRO A 37 12.34 -5.73 -8.77
N SER A 38 12.29 -4.68 -9.59
CA SER A 38 11.16 -4.41 -10.51
C SER A 38 10.86 -5.55 -11.50
N HIS A 39 11.89 -6.22 -12.00
CA HIS A 39 11.78 -7.26 -13.02
C HIS A 39 11.21 -8.59 -12.48
N ILE A 40 11.33 -8.87 -11.17
CA ILE A 40 10.76 -10.07 -10.53
C ILE A 40 9.51 -9.78 -9.70
N ARG A 41 9.18 -8.50 -9.47
CA ARG A 41 8.04 -8.09 -8.65
C ARG A 41 6.73 -8.77 -9.03
N GLY A 42 6.44 -8.84 -10.33
CA GLY A 42 5.22 -9.47 -10.83
C GLY A 42 5.12 -10.95 -10.49
N GLU A 43 6.24 -11.67 -10.40
CA GLU A 43 6.24 -13.07 -9.97
C GLU A 43 6.08 -13.20 -8.45
N ALA A 44 6.89 -12.46 -7.68
CA ALA A 44 6.83 -12.46 -6.23
C ALA A 44 5.44 -12.08 -5.69
N TRP A 45 4.78 -11.07 -6.28
CA TRP A 45 3.45 -10.63 -5.86
C TRP A 45 2.37 -11.70 -6.03
N LYS A 46 2.47 -12.60 -7.02
CA LYS A 46 1.50 -13.70 -7.15
C LYS A 46 1.49 -14.59 -5.91
N TYR A 47 2.66 -14.87 -5.35
CA TYR A 47 2.80 -15.66 -4.13
C TYR A 47 2.36 -14.87 -2.89
N LEU A 48 2.80 -13.61 -2.77
CA LEU A 48 2.49 -12.77 -1.62
C LEU A 48 0.98 -12.49 -1.48
N LEU A 49 0.28 -12.32 -2.61
CA LEU A 49 -1.18 -12.15 -2.66
C LEU A 49 -1.96 -13.47 -2.57
N GLY A 50 -1.28 -14.63 -2.54
CA GLY A 50 -1.92 -15.94 -2.50
C GLY A 50 -2.57 -16.38 -3.83
N ILE A 51 -2.26 -15.70 -4.93
CA ILE A 51 -2.71 -16.07 -6.29
C ILE A 51 -2.03 -17.36 -6.75
N GLN A 52 -0.75 -17.54 -6.39
CA GLN A 52 0.01 -18.76 -6.58
C GLN A 52 0.27 -19.44 -5.23
N GLU A 53 0.05 -20.76 -5.20
CA GLU A 53 0.35 -21.60 -4.04
C GLU A 53 1.85 -21.90 -3.96
N ALA A 54 2.35 -22.15 -2.75
CA ALA A 54 3.75 -22.49 -2.53
C ALA A 54 4.16 -23.79 -3.23
N ASP A 55 3.27 -24.78 -3.30
CA ASP A 55 3.46 -26.04 -4.01
C ASP A 55 3.26 -25.85 -5.52
N ARG A 56 4.30 -26.12 -6.30
CA ARG A 56 4.29 -25.95 -7.76
C ARG A 56 3.71 -27.13 -8.52
N SER A 57 3.46 -28.27 -7.87
CA SER A 57 2.97 -29.49 -8.51
C SER A 57 1.66 -29.29 -9.29
N LYS A 58 0.84 -28.33 -8.88
CA LYS A 58 -0.44 -27.99 -9.50
C LYS A 58 -0.47 -26.62 -10.18
N GLU A 59 0.67 -25.93 -10.29
CA GLU A 59 0.72 -24.54 -10.76
C GLU A 59 0.06 -24.38 -12.14
N LEU A 60 0.41 -25.25 -13.09
CA LEU A 60 -0.16 -25.21 -14.44
C LEU A 60 -1.68 -25.44 -14.43
N THR A 61 -2.15 -26.42 -13.66
CA THR A 61 -3.58 -26.76 -13.56
C THR A 61 -4.37 -25.64 -12.88
N SER A 62 -3.89 -25.12 -11.75
CA SER A 62 -4.53 -24.03 -11.02
C SER A 62 -4.52 -22.72 -11.82
N SER A 63 -3.44 -22.42 -12.53
CA SER A 63 -3.37 -21.24 -13.40
C SER A 63 -4.35 -21.35 -14.56
N LYS A 64 -4.46 -22.54 -15.18
CA LYS A 64 -5.44 -22.78 -16.25
C LYS A 64 -6.88 -22.65 -15.75
N ALA A 65 -7.18 -23.26 -14.60
CA ALA A 65 -8.51 -23.18 -13.99
C ALA A 65 -8.91 -21.73 -13.66
N ARG A 66 -8.01 -20.93 -13.07
CA ARG A 66 -8.26 -19.50 -12.79
C ARG A 66 -8.50 -18.69 -14.06
N SER A 67 -7.79 -19.00 -15.15
CA SER A 67 -7.98 -18.35 -16.45
C SER A 67 -9.36 -18.68 -17.03
N GLU A 68 -9.75 -19.96 -17.01
CA GLU A 68 -11.05 -20.42 -17.50
C GLU A 68 -12.21 -19.85 -16.66
N GLU A 69 -12.05 -19.78 -15.33
CA GLU A 69 -13.01 -19.14 -14.43
C GLU A 69 -13.14 -17.65 -14.75
N TYR A 70 -12.01 -16.94 -14.87
CA TYR A 70 -11.99 -15.52 -15.23
C TYR A 70 -12.66 -15.25 -16.59
N GLU A 71 -12.52 -16.13 -17.56
CA GLU A 71 -13.19 -16.03 -18.87
C GLU A 71 -14.71 -16.15 -18.76
N GLN A 72 -15.21 -16.94 -17.81
CA GLN A 72 -16.63 -17.22 -17.60
C GLN A 72 -17.36 -16.18 -16.74
N ILE A 73 -16.64 -15.31 -16.02
CA ILE A 73 -17.24 -14.22 -15.24
C ILE A 73 -18.00 -13.27 -16.18
N ASP A 74 -19.25 -12.97 -15.83
CA ASP A 74 -19.99 -11.89 -16.48
C ASP A 74 -19.36 -10.54 -16.12
N LYS A 75 -18.76 -9.91 -17.12
CA LYS A 75 -18.05 -8.64 -16.99
C LYS A 75 -18.92 -7.44 -17.35
N HIS A 76 -20.19 -7.65 -17.71
CA HIS A 76 -21.02 -6.59 -18.26
C HIS A 76 -21.87 -5.88 -17.22
N ASP A 77 -21.32 -4.83 -16.63
CA ASP A 77 -22.10 -3.82 -15.90
C ASP A 77 -22.02 -2.46 -16.64
N PRO A 78 -23.12 -1.97 -17.24
CA PRO A 78 -23.12 -0.71 -17.99
C PRO A 78 -22.76 0.54 -17.17
N GLU A 79 -23.13 0.57 -15.89
CA GLU A 79 -22.93 1.72 -15.00
C GLU A 79 -21.48 1.77 -14.51
N ILE A 80 -20.97 0.63 -14.03
CA ILE A 80 -19.59 0.47 -13.59
C ILE A 80 -18.64 0.69 -14.77
N SER A 81 -18.91 0.08 -15.94
CA SER A 81 -18.07 0.24 -17.14
C SER A 81 -17.94 1.70 -17.58
N LYS A 82 -19.03 2.46 -17.54
CA LYS A 82 -19.00 3.89 -17.89
C LYS A 82 -18.14 4.68 -16.92
N ARG A 83 -18.22 4.37 -15.62
CA ARG A 83 -17.41 5.00 -14.58
C ARG A 83 -15.92 4.66 -14.73
N ILE A 84 -15.58 3.39 -14.92
CA ILE A 84 -14.21 2.91 -15.14
C ILE A 84 -13.59 3.62 -16.34
N ARG A 85 -14.27 3.63 -17.50
CA ARG A 85 -13.78 4.34 -18.70
C ARG A 85 -13.48 5.81 -18.42
N GLY A 86 -14.35 6.48 -17.66
CA GLY A 86 -14.16 7.86 -17.25
C GLY A 86 -12.87 8.07 -16.44
N GLU A 87 -12.65 7.23 -15.44
CA GLU A 87 -11.44 7.30 -14.60
C GLU A 87 -10.16 6.93 -15.35
N VAL A 88 -10.17 5.82 -16.11
CA VAL A 88 -9.03 5.39 -16.93
C VAL A 88 -8.63 6.49 -17.93
N SER A 89 -9.61 7.11 -18.58
CA SER A 89 -9.37 8.24 -19.50
C SER A 89 -8.77 9.47 -18.81
N ARG A 90 -9.09 9.71 -17.53
CA ARG A 90 -8.46 10.79 -16.76
C ARG A 90 -7.05 10.42 -16.35
N TYR A 91 -6.81 9.17 -15.95
CA TYR A 91 -5.50 8.66 -15.57
C TYR A 91 -4.52 8.69 -16.75
N LEU A 92 -4.88 8.11 -17.89
CA LEU A 92 -4.02 8.09 -19.09
C LEU A 92 -3.69 9.50 -19.62
N ARG A 93 -4.56 10.49 -19.39
CA ARG A 93 -4.26 11.90 -19.71
C ARG A 93 -3.14 12.47 -18.83
N ARG A 94 -2.95 11.94 -17.63
CA ARG A 94 -1.90 12.34 -16.68
C ARG A 94 -0.63 11.49 -16.80
N THR A 95 -0.69 10.34 -17.47
CA THR A 95 0.44 9.41 -17.68
C THR A 95 0.64 9.10 -19.17
N PRO A 96 1.28 10.01 -19.94
CA PRO A 96 1.46 9.87 -21.39
C PRO A 96 2.27 8.62 -21.77
N GLU A 97 3.17 8.16 -20.90
CA GLU A 97 4.02 6.98 -21.08
C GLU A 97 3.23 5.67 -21.23
N LEU A 98 1.97 5.65 -20.77
CA LEU A 98 1.07 4.49 -20.86
C LEU A 98 0.08 4.59 -22.04
N GLN A 99 0.13 5.68 -22.82
CA GLN A 99 -0.69 5.88 -24.03
C GLN A 99 -0.13 5.04 -25.19
N GLY A 100 -0.49 3.75 -25.21
CA GLY A 100 -0.07 2.83 -26.27
C GLY A 100 -0.48 1.38 -26.06
N ASN A 101 -0.91 1.03 -24.85
CA ASN A 101 -1.35 -0.31 -24.48
C ASN A 101 -2.87 -0.33 -24.28
N ASN A 102 -3.55 -1.41 -24.68
CA ASN A 102 -5.01 -1.61 -24.55
C ASN A 102 -5.47 -1.81 -23.08
N TYR A 103 -4.85 -1.12 -22.13
CA TYR A 103 -5.25 -1.12 -20.73
C TYR A 103 -6.72 -0.72 -20.49
N PRO A 104 -7.35 0.18 -21.27
CA PRO A 104 -8.79 0.46 -21.08
C PRO A 104 -9.66 -0.78 -21.25
N GLU A 105 -9.38 -1.60 -22.25
CA GLU A 105 -10.13 -2.83 -22.56
C GLU A 105 -9.83 -3.95 -21.55
N GLN A 106 -8.62 -3.98 -20.96
CA GLN A 106 -8.19 -4.95 -19.94
C GLN A 106 -8.62 -4.59 -18.51
N LEU A 107 -8.88 -3.31 -18.24
CA LEU A 107 -9.38 -2.83 -16.95
C LEU A 107 -10.92 -2.82 -16.90
N GLU A 108 -11.59 -2.82 -18.07
CA GLU A 108 -13.04 -3.04 -18.20
C GLU A 108 -13.49 -4.41 -17.68
N SER A 109 -12.57 -5.37 -17.48
CA SER A 109 -12.85 -6.74 -17.09
C SER A 109 -12.58 -7.08 -15.62
N MET A 110 -12.44 -6.09 -14.74
CA MET A 110 -12.11 -6.30 -13.32
C MET A 110 -12.92 -5.40 -12.37
N SER A 111 -14.13 -5.84 -12.02
CA SER A 111 -14.86 -5.45 -10.80
C SER A 111 -15.72 -6.65 -10.39
N ASP A 112 -15.71 -7.15 -9.16
CA ASP A 112 -16.27 -6.43 -8.02
C ASP A 112 -15.81 -7.00 -6.64
N GLU A 113 -16.20 -6.23 -5.61
CA GLU A 113 -16.45 -6.59 -4.21
C GLU A 113 -15.31 -7.11 -3.30
N TYR A 114 -14.69 -6.19 -2.56
CA TYR A 114 -14.09 -6.49 -1.25
C TYR A 114 -14.35 -5.36 -0.26
N TYR A 115 -15.36 -5.53 0.59
CA TYR A 115 -15.45 -4.81 1.85
C TYR A 115 -15.70 -5.82 2.96
N THR A 116 -14.72 -6.05 3.83
CA THR A 116 -15.03 -6.49 5.20
C THR A 116 -14.17 -5.77 6.22
N ASN A 117 -14.80 -5.66 7.40
CA ASN A 117 -14.30 -5.38 8.74
C ASN A 117 -13.83 -3.95 9.01
N SER A 118 -14.65 -3.28 9.84
CA SER A 118 -14.67 -1.86 10.20
C SER A 118 -15.03 -0.91 9.06
N THR A 119 -16.00 -0.03 9.32
CA THR A 119 -16.32 1.04 8.37
C THR A 119 -15.12 1.97 8.24
N ILE A 120 -14.92 2.57 7.07
CA ILE A 120 -13.86 3.59 6.89
C ILE A 120 -13.94 4.68 7.98
N LYS A 121 -15.14 4.99 8.48
CA LYS A 121 -15.37 5.94 9.57
C LYS A 121 -14.73 5.49 10.88
N GLU A 122 -14.86 4.22 11.24
CA GLU A 122 -14.23 3.65 12.45
C GLU A 122 -12.71 3.64 12.32
N ARG A 123 -12.18 3.33 11.14
CA ARG A 123 -10.73 3.37 10.87
C ARG A 123 -10.19 4.80 10.96
N VAL A 124 -10.90 5.77 10.38
CA VAL A 124 -10.55 7.20 10.48
C VAL A 124 -10.60 7.64 11.94
N ALA A 125 -11.66 7.33 12.69
CA ALA A 125 -11.76 7.71 14.10
C ALA A 125 -10.61 7.11 14.93
N SER A 126 -10.29 5.84 14.73
CA SER A 126 -9.18 5.17 15.41
C SER A 126 -7.83 5.79 15.06
N PHE A 127 -7.60 6.07 13.77
CA PHE A 127 -6.41 6.78 13.30
C PHE A 127 -6.29 8.17 13.92
N MET A 128 -7.39 8.91 14.04
CA MET A 128 -7.39 10.26 14.60
C MET A 128 -7.04 10.27 16.09
N THR A 129 -7.46 9.25 16.84
CA THR A 129 -7.01 9.04 18.23
C THR A 129 -5.50 8.78 18.27
N LEU A 130 -4.99 7.90 17.39
CA LEU A 130 -3.55 7.63 17.31
C LEU A 130 -2.75 8.87 16.85
N PHE A 131 -3.28 9.67 15.94
CA PHE A 131 -2.62 10.87 15.44
C PHE A 131 -2.44 11.92 16.53
N ARG A 132 -3.50 12.21 17.30
CA ARG A 132 -3.43 13.10 18.46
C ARG A 132 -2.46 12.60 19.52
N TYR A 133 -2.34 11.29 19.67
CA TYR A 133 -1.44 10.68 20.63
C TYR A 133 0.02 10.75 20.20
N VAL A 134 0.33 10.35 18.96
CA VAL A 134 1.70 10.24 18.45
C VAL A 134 2.27 11.61 18.08
N HIS A 135 1.43 12.51 17.57
CA HIS A 135 1.82 13.83 17.06
C HIS A 135 0.89 14.94 17.55
N PRO A 136 0.80 15.19 18.87
CA PRO A 136 -0.13 16.18 19.42
C PRO A 136 0.14 17.58 18.87
N GLU A 137 1.41 17.98 18.73
CA GLU A 137 1.80 19.30 18.23
C GLU A 137 1.36 19.53 16.79
N LEU A 138 1.60 18.57 15.90
CA LEU A 138 1.19 18.66 14.50
C LEU A 138 -0.35 18.60 14.34
N CYS A 139 -1.01 17.79 15.18
CA CYS A 139 -2.47 17.73 15.17
C CYS A 139 -3.09 19.06 15.62
N ASN A 140 -2.57 19.67 16.69
CA ASN A 140 -3.01 20.98 17.14
C ASN A 140 -2.75 22.05 16.07
N TYR A 141 -1.58 22.01 15.42
CA TYR A 141 -1.26 22.92 14.33
C TYR A 141 -2.25 22.82 13.16
N PHE A 142 -2.62 21.60 12.76
CA PHE A 142 -3.65 21.40 11.72
C PHE A 142 -5.03 21.90 12.16
N GLU A 143 -5.38 21.77 13.44
CA GLU A 143 -6.64 22.29 13.98
C GLU A 143 -6.62 23.83 14.02
N ASP A 144 -5.50 24.46 14.39
CA ASP A 144 -5.31 25.92 14.40
C ASP A 144 -5.35 26.53 12.99
N GLU A 145 -4.78 25.83 12.00
CA GLU A 145 -4.84 26.21 10.57
C GLU A 145 -6.16 25.82 9.89
N GLU A 146 -7.16 25.35 10.64
CA GLU A 146 -8.49 24.95 10.12
C GLU A 146 -8.42 23.89 9.01
N VAL A 147 -7.46 22.96 9.07
CA VAL A 147 -7.34 21.85 8.12
C VAL A 147 -8.36 20.76 8.47
N ASP A 148 -9.23 20.40 7.51
CA ASP A 148 -10.15 19.27 7.71
C ASP A 148 -9.40 17.94 7.74
N LEU A 149 -9.15 17.46 8.95
CA LEU A 149 -8.43 16.23 9.23
C LEU A 149 -9.13 14.98 8.64
N ASN A 150 -10.46 14.96 8.61
CA ASN A 150 -11.20 13.79 8.14
C ASN A 150 -11.13 13.66 6.63
N GLU A 151 -11.08 14.77 5.90
CA GLU A 151 -11.10 14.75 4.43
C GLU A 151 -9.88 14.02 3.86
N TRP A 152 -8.67 14.40 4.26
CA TRP A 152 -7.45 13.77 3.75
C TRP A 152 -7.23 12.39 4.38
N ALA A 153 -7.52 12.20 5.67
CA ALA A 153 -7.31 10.91 6.35
C ALA A 153 -8.20 9.80 5.76
N THR A 154 -9.45 10.15 5.40
CA THR A 154 -10.35 9.21 4.70
C THR A 154 -9.73 8.76 3.38
N SER A 155 -9.18 9.68 2.60
CA SER A 155 -8.54 9.37 1.31
C SER A 155 -7.34 8.43 1.50
N TRP A 156 -6.45 8.74 2.45
CA TRP A 156 -5.25 7.96 2.74
C TRP A 156 -5.60 6.52 3.17
N LEU A 157 -6.53 6.37 4.12
CA LEU A 157 -6.90 5.07 4.69
C LEU A 157 -7.76 4.21 3.76
N GLN A 158 -8.60 4.85 2.93
CA GLN A 158 -9.49 4.15 1.99
C GLN A 158 -8.73 3.64 0.78
N HIS A 159 -7.83 4.45 0.23
CA HIS A 159 -7.10 4.12 -1.00
C HIS A 159 -5.69 3.62 -0.74
N LEU A 160 -5.33 3.39 0.53
CA LEU A 160 -3.99 2.95 0.95
C LEU A 160 -2.87 3.81 0.34
N LEU A 161 -3.07 5.14 0.35
CA LEU A 161 -2.19 6.17 -0.22
C LEU A 161 -2.01 6.12 -1.75
N ALA A 162 -2.72 5.25 -2.47
CA ALA A 162 -2.55 5.08 -3.91
C ALA A 162 -2.90 6.33 -4.73
N LYS A 163 -3.70 7.24 -4.18
CA LYS A 163 -4.10 8.49 -4.83
C LYS A 163 -3.11 9.62 -4.59
N GLU A 164 -2.39 9.59 -3.47
CA GLU A 164 -1.51 10.66 -3.01
C GLU A 164 -0.03 10.40 -3.31
N MET A 165 0.40 9.12 -3.35
CA MET A 165 1.79 8.75 -3.63
C MET A 165 2.12 8.63 -5.12
N LYS A 166 3.38 8.89 -5.45
CA LYS A 166 3.96 8.53 -6.75
C LYS A 166 4.03 7.00 -6.89
N PHE A 167 3.94 6.52 -8.14
CA PHE A 167 3.91 5.09 -8.46
C PHE A 167 5.09 4.30 -7.87
N GLU A 168 6.31 4.83 -7.96
CA GLU A 168 7.52 4.15 -7.45
C GLU A 168 7.47 3.92 -5.93
N ASN A 169 7.01 4.91 -5.18
CA ASN A 169 6.84 4.80 -3.72
C ASN A 169 5.68 3.88 -3.36
N LEU A 170 4.60 3.94 -4.13
CA LEU A 170 3.42 3.10 -3.94
C LEU A 170 3.76 1.62 -4.13
N VAL A 171 4.41 1.25 -5.24
CA VAL A 171 4.79 -0.16 -5.47
C VAL A 171 5.82 -0.63 -4.45
N ARG A 172 6.74 0.25 -4.01
CA ARG A 172 7.67 -0.08 -2.93
C ARG A 172 6.94 -0.29 -1.61
N LEU A 173 5.90 0.48 -1.30
CA LEU A 173 5.07 0.27 -0.11
C LEU A 173 4.32 -1.07 -0.20
N TRP A 174 3.79 -1.39 -1.37
CA TRP A 174 3.03 -2.63 -1.61
C TRP A 174 3.89 -3.89 -1.51
N ASP A 175 5.18 -3.82 -1.88
CA ASP A 175 6.13 -4.91 -1.60
C ASP A 175 6.12 -5.31 -0.11
N THR A 176 6.00 -4.34 0.80
CA THR A 176 5.89 -4.59 2.24
C THR A 176 4.48 -5.00 2.66
N TYR A 177 3.43 -4.38 2.11
CA TYR A 177 2.04 -4.71 2.48
C TYR A 177 1.66 -6.14 2.12
N PHE A 178 2.07 -6.62 0.95
CA PHE A 178 1.79 -8.00 0.55
C PHE A 178 2.66 -9.01 1.32
N ALA A 179 3.73 -8.56 1.99
CA ALA A 179 4.59 -9.39 2.80
C ALA A 179 4.15 -9.56 4.25
N ILE A 180 3.12 -8.82 4.70
CA ILE A 180 2.62 -8.85 6.08
C ILE A 180 1.17 -9.36 6.12
N PRO A 181 0.78 -10.10 7.18
CA PRO A 181 -0.56 -10.67 7.27
C PRO A 181 -1.65 -9.60 7.42
N ASP A 182 -1.43 -8.58 8.28
CA ASP A 182 -2.46 -7.60 8.65
C ASP A 182 -2.06 -6.19 8.21
N LEU A 183 -2.09 -5.94 6.90
CA LEU A 183 -1.70 -4.64 6.34
C LEU A 183 -2.59 -3.49 6.83
N LEU A 184 -3.89 -3.74 7.07
CA LEU A 184 -4.84 -2.70 7.46
C LEU A 184 -4.60 -2.19 8.88
N ASP A 185 -4.05 -3.05 9.75
CA ASP A 185 -3.65 -2.70 11.11
C ASP A 185 -2.30 -1.98 11.13
N PHE A 186 -1.41 -2.32 10.19
CA PHE A 186 -0.13 -1.64 10.05
C PHE A 186 -0.25 -0.27 9.37
N HIS A 187 -1.20 -0.11 8.45
CA HIS A 187 -1.34 1.06 7.60
C HIS A 187 -1.47 2.41 8.35
N PRO A 188 -2.23 2.53 9.45
CA PRO A 188 -2.27 3.75 10.26
C PRO A 188 -0.88 4.23 10.70
N PHE A 189 0.02 3.31 11.06
CA PHE A 189 1.38 3.65 11.48
C PHE A 189 2.23 4.16 10.31
N VAL A 190 1.98 3.67 9.09
CA VAL A 190 2.61 4.23 7.88
C VAL A 190 2.14 5.66 7.64
N CYS A 191 0.85 5.94 7.79
CA CYS A 191 0.32 7.30 7.70
C CYS A 191 0.97 8.23 8.74
N LEU A 192 1.13 7.77 9.99
CA LEU A 192 1.79 8.54 11.05
C LEU A 192 3.28 8.75 10.79
N ALA A 193 3.97 7.76 10.22
CA ALA A 193 5.37 7.87 9.83
C ALA A 193 5.58 8.89 8.71
N ILE A 194 4.69 8.90 7.71
CA ILE A 194 4.70 9.91 6.65
C ILE A 194 4.55 11.31 7.24
N LEU A 195 3.60 11.51 8.15
CA LEU A 195 3.40 12.81 8.82
C LEU A 195 4.61 13.20 9.67
N ARG A 196 5.23 12.25 10.39
CA ARG A 196 6.46 12.48 11.17
C ARG A 196 7.59 12.96 10.29
N ILE A 197 7.81 12.30 9.16
CA ILE A 197 8.90 12.62 8.21
C ILE A 197 8.60 13.92 7.46
N ALA A 198 7.34 14.18 7.14
CA ALA A 198 6.92 15.40 6.47
C ALA A 198 6.80 16.62 7.40
N ARG A 199 6.90 16.42 8.73
CA ARG A 199 6.62 17.43 9.76
C ARG A 199 7.31 18.77 9.48
N GLU A 200 8.63 18.77 9.29
CA GLU A 200 9.40 20.01 9.07
C GLU A 200 8.98 20.76 7.80
N ASN A 201 8.39 20.08 6.81
CA ASN A 201 7.88 20.69 5.58
C ASN A 201 6.41 21.10 5.67
N LEU A 202 5.71 20.68 6.74
CA LEU A 202 4.31 20.99 7.01
C LEU A 202 4.18 22.13 8.02
N GLU A 203 5.14 22.27 8.93
CA GLU A 203 5.24 23.41 9.83
C GLU A 203 5.41 24.71 9.02
N ASP A 204 4.80 25.78 9.52
CA ASP A 204 4.78 27.12 8.92
C ASP A 204 4.06 27.24 7.54
N LEU A 205 3.32 26.22 7.10
CA LEU A 205 2.48 26.28 5.89
C LEU A 205 1.05 26.75 6.20
N GLU A 206 0.45 27.52 5.30
CA GLU A 206 -0.97 27.86 5.42
C GLU A 206 -1.87 26.65 5.06
N GLN A 207 -3.12 26.64 5.52
CA GLN A 207 -4.13 25.60 5.26
C GLN A 207 -4.10 25.02 3.83
N SER A 208 -4.05 25.89 2.81
CA SER A 208 -4.12 25.48 1.40
C SER A 208 -2.86 24.74 0.92
N GLU A 209 -1.71 25.07 1.50
CA GLU A 209 -0.41 24.45 1.19
C GLU A 209 -0.28 23.11 1.90
N ILE A 210 -0.67 23.03 3.18
CA ILE A 210 -0.80 21.77 3.93
C ILE A 210 -1.68 20.79 3.14
N ARG A 211 -2.88 21.23 2.75
CA ARG A 211 -3.82 20.42 1.98
C ARG A 211 -3.21 19.95 0.66
N THR A 212 -2.51 20.83 -0.05
CA THR A 212 -1.89 20.49 -1.34
C THR A 212 -0.82 19.41 -1.15
N MET A 213 0.00 19.51 -0.11
CA MET A 213 1.04 18.54 0.21
C MET A 213 0.45 17.19 0.63
N LEU A 214 -0.59 17.18 1.47
CA LEU A 214 -1.26 15.95 1.92
C LEU A 214 -1.99 15.22 0.79
N LEU A 215 -2.50 15.95 -0.22
CA LEU A 215 -3.15 15.36 -1.39
C LEU A 215 -2.16 14.92 -2.48
N ARG A 216 -0.89 15.35 -2.41
CA ARG A 216 0.16 15.05 -3.38
C ARG A 216 1.51 14.93 -2.68
N LEU A 217 1.75 13.75 -2.13
CA LEU A 217 2.96 13.48 -1.37
C LEU A 217 4.21 13.62 -2.26
N PRO A 218 5.30 14.22 -1.73
CA PRO A 218 6.57 14.29 -2.43
C PRO A 218 7.19 12.89 -2.60
N ASN A 219 8.32 12.82 -3.29
CA ASN A 219 9.09 11.58 -3.27
C ASN A 219 9.65 11.35 -1.86
N MET A 220 9.49 10.16 -1.29
CA MET A 220 9.90 9.85 0.08
C MET A 220 10.85 8.66 0.08
N ASP A 221 11.76 8.61 1.07
CA ASP A 221 12.51 7.40 1.34
C ASP A 221 11.59 6.37 2.01
N MET A 222 11.03 5.47 1.19
CA MET A 222 10.11 4.45 1.67
C MET A 222 10.74 3.49 2.68
N ARG A 223 12.06 3.27 2.64
CA ARG A 223 12.74 2.44 3.64
C ARG A 223 12.65 3.12 5.01
N GLY A 224 12.95 4.42 5.06
CA GLY A 224 12.80 5.24 6.26
C GLY A 224 11.34 5.28 6.75
N VAL A 225 10.38 5.52 5.85
CA VAL A 225 8.94 5.54 6.20
C VAL A 225 8.50 4.21 6.83
N ILE A 226 8.87 3.08 6.24
CA ILE A 226 8.46 1.76 6.74
C ILE A 226 9.13 1.46 8.08
N ALA A 227 10.43 1.76 8.23
CA ALA A 227 11.13 1.58 9.50
C ALA A 227 10.48 2.41 10.62
N GLU A 228 10.16 3.67 10.31
CA GLU A 228 9.52 4.57 11.26
C GLU A 228 8.10 4.11 11.64
N ALA A 229 7.35 3.55 10.69
CA ALA A 229 6.05 2.96 10.98
C ALA A 229 6.15 1.78 11.97
N TYR A 230 7.17 0.93 11.86
CA TYR A 230 7.42 -0.13 12.85
C TYR A 230 7.78 0.46 14.21
N ASN A 231 8.63 1.50 14.26
CA ASN A 231 9.00 2.17 15.52
C ASN A 231 7.76 2.72 16.23
N ILE A 232 6.92 3.49 15.53
CA ILE A 232 5.68 4.05 16.10
C ILE A 232 4.75 2.95 16.60
N ARG A 233 4.61 1.85 15.83
CA ARG A 233 3.82 0.69 16.26
C ARG A 233 4.36 0.08 17.57
N HIS A 234 5.67 -0.12 17.67
CA HIS A 234 6.29 -0.63 18.90
C HIS A 234 6.07 0.32 20.08
N GLU A 235 6.34 1.62 19.91
CA GLU A 235 6.14 2.65 20.95
C GLU A 235 4.71 2.69 21.49
N THR A 236 3.71 2.58 20.60
CA THR A 236 2.29 2.60 20.97
C THR A 236 1.84 1.30 21.65
N MET A 237 2.30 0.14 21.21
CA MET A 237 1.95 -1.15 21.80
C MET A 237 2.58 -1.35 23.19
N GLU A 238 3.84 -0.98 23.38
CA GLU A 238 4.51 -1.08 24.69
C GLU A 238 3.77 -0.27 25.75
N ARG A 239 3.35 0.96 25.41
CA ARG A 239 2.65 1.83 26.35
C ARG A 239 1.24 1.36 26.70
N GLN A 240 0.50 0.79 25.75
CA GLN A 240 -0.80 0.17 26.04
C GLN A 240 -0.66 -0.97 27.05
N MET A 241 0.39 -1.79 26.94
CA MET A 241 0.67 -2.86 27.91
C MET A 241 1.00 -2.31 29.31
N PHE A 242 1.77 -1.22 29.40
CA PHE A 242 2.06 -0.57 30.69
C PHE A 242 0.81 0.04 31.35
N GLU A 243 -0.10 0.63 30.57
CA GLU A 243 -1.35 1.20 31.08
C GLU A 243 -2.31 0.11 31.58
N ASP A 244 -2.40 -1.02 30.88
CA ASP A 244 -3.25 -2.16 31.27
C ASP A 244 -2.71 -2.91 32.51
N GLU A 245 -1.40 -2.96 32.73
CA GLU A 245 -0.80 -3.58 33.92
C GLU A 245 -0.99 -2.74 35.20
N HIS A 246 -1.38 -1.47 35.08
CA HIS A 246 -1.49 -0.52 36.19
C HIS A 246 -2.95 -0.15 36.53
N LEU A 247 -3.92 -0.86 35.92
CA LEU A 247 -5.36 -0.83 36.20
C LEU A 247 -5.79 -2.04 37.05
#